data_AF-W9GIT1-F1
#
_entry.id   AF-W9GIT1-F1
#
_cell.length_a   1.000
_cell.length_b   1.000
_cell.length_c   1.000
_cell.angle_alpha   90.00
_cell.angle_beta   90.00
_cell.angle_gamma   90.00
#
_symmetry.space_group_name_H-M   'P 1'
#
loop_
_entity.id
_entity.type
_entity.pdbx_description
1 polymer ?
#
loop_
_entity_poly.entity_id
_entity_poly.type
_entity_poly.pdbx_seq_one_letter_code
_entity_poly.pdbx_strand_id
1 'polypeptide(L)'
;GAGAARRRAITEQTRAVLAEIWDEARAGRRLDGVALAAVGSLGRGEPGPLSDLDLVLLHHPRGLAGTDVATFADRLWYPMWDLGVRLDHSVRTVAECRAVAAADLTAATGLLDLAHVAGDPDVVAAARSTVAHDWRANARKRLSEVEMTLAARHARHGDLPHLVEPDLKQARGGIRDMTLIRALTAAWLADRPHGDVDEAYAHLLDVRDALHVVTGRDRNRLARDDQDACAALLGEPDADALLTTVSASARVIGYAAQTTLRRALQSQRARTLRVAARRPQLAPLGYGLYRHEGEAVLGSASTAGTDPLLPLRAAVVAARNNLPLAPATLRNLAEQAPPLPDPWPELARELFTELLAAGPGLVAVWEGLDLVGVVDRWLPEWAGVRCRPQRSAVHRHTVDRHLIETVVVASGMLRDLHRPDLFLLAALLHDIGKVEGAHDHAAAGARLAGAVVRRMSIPDEDAALVVRLVREHLTLAELATRRDPTDPATVDALAAAVGGSGSTLELLRALTEADARAAGPLAWTDWRA
;
A
#
# COMPACT_ATOMS: atom_id res chain seq x y z
N GLY A 1 -4.88 26.50 -5.20
CA GLY A 1 -5.14 25.10 -5.61
C GLY A 1 -4.01 24.19 -5.17
N ALA A 2 -4.22 22.88 -5.25
CA ALA A 2 -3.19 21.84 -5.09
C ALA A 2 -2.75 21.30 -6.46
N GLY A 3 -1.83 20.35 -6.49
CA GLY A 3 -1.59 19.53 -7.68
C GLY A 3 -0.31 19.82 -8.47
N ALA A 4 -0.08 19.00 -9.50
CA ALA A 4 1.15 18.98 -10.30
C ALA A 4 1.51 20.34 -10.95
N ALA A 5 0.52 21.11 -11.42
CA ALA A 5 0.78 22.42 -12.00
C ALA A 5 1.36 23.40 -10.97
N ARG A 6 0.85 23.38 -9.74
CA ARG A 6 1.38 24.19 -8.65
C ARG A 6 2.78 23.74 -8.25
N ARG A 7 3.05 22.42 -8.15
CA ARG A 7 4.40 21.91 -7.86
C ARG A 7 5.42 22.34 -8.92
N ARG A 8 5.05 22.34 -10.21
CA ARG A 8 5.90 22.87 -11.28
C ARG A 8 6.19 24.36 -11.10
N ALA A 9 5.15 25.17 -10.87
CA ALA A 9 5.33 26.61 -10.64
C ALA A 9 6.19 26.90 -9.41
N ILE A 10 6.00 26.17 -8.30
CA ILE A 10 6.86 26.26 -7.11
C ILE A 10 8.29 25.87 -7.47
N THR A 11 8.50 24.78 -8.20
CA THR A 11 9.83 24.33 -8.61
C THR A 11 10.55 25.40 -9.43
N GLU A 12 9.88 25.95 -10.44
CA GLU A 12 10.43 26.98 -11.32
C GLU A 12 10.76 28.25 -10.55
N GLN A 13 9.82 28.75 -9.74
CA GLN A 13 10.00 29.96 -8.93
C GLN A 13 11.11 29.79 -7.89
N THR A 14 11.12 28.67 -7.16
CA THR A 14 12.17 28.39 -6.16
C THR A 14 13.54 28.30 -6.84
N ARG A 15 13.65 27.65 -7.99
CA ARG A 15 14.94 27.57 -8.72
C ARG A 15 15.40 28.93 -9.23
N ALA A 16 14.49 29.78 -9.71
CA ALA A 16 14.81 31.14 -10.12
C ALA A 16 15.34 31.98 -8.95
N VAL A 17 14.64 31.98 -7.81
CA VAL A 17 15.08 32.70 -6.60
C VAL A 17 16.43 32.18 -6.09
N LEU A 18 16.65 30.85 -6.08
CA LEU A 18 17.95 30.29 -5.68
C LEU A 18 19.07 30.69 -6.63
N ALA A 19 18.80 30.84 -7.93
CA ALA A 19 19.77 31.33 -8.91
C ALA A 19 20.08 32.82 -8.72
N GLU A 20 19.08 33.65 -8.38
CA GLU A 20 19.27 35.06 -8.05
C GLU A 20 20.14 35.22 -6.79
N ILE A 21 19.82 34.50 -5.71
CA ILE A 21 20.61 34.51 -4.46
C ILE A 21 22.05 34.04 -4.74
N TRP A 22 22.23 33.04 -5.60
CA TRP A 22 23.56 32.61 -6.03
C TRP A 22 24.32 33.71 -6.77
N ASP A 23 23.66 34.41 -7.70
CA ASP A 23 24.27 35.48 -8.48
C ASP A 23 24.67 36.69 -7.62
N GLU A 24 23.85 37.03 -6.62
CA GLU A 24 24.19 38.04 -5.61
C GLU A 24 25.39 37.59 -4.76
N ALA A 25 25.37 36.36 -4.25
CA ALA A 25 26.43 35.81 -3.40
C ALA A 25 27.80 35.78 -4.10
N ARG A 26 27.83 35.49 -5.41
CA ARG A 26 29.10 35.50 -6.18
C ARG A 26 29.63 36.90 -6.44
N ALA A 27 28.80 37.94 -6.38
CA ALA A 27 29.19 39.34 -6.60
C ALA A 27 30.05 39.54 -7.86
N GLY A 28 29.65 38.92 -8.98
CA GLY A 28 30.36 38.98 -10.26
C GLY A 28 31.63 38.13 -10.36
N ARG A 29 32.01 37.39 -9.32
CA ARG A 29 33.16 36.47 -9.36
C ARG A 29 32.82 35.22 -10.16
N ARG A 30 33.84 34.69 -10.86
CA ARG A 30 33.77 33.37 -11.47
C ARG A 30 34.11 32.31 -10.42
N LEU A 31 33.21 31.36 -10.23
CA LEU A 31 33.34 30.28 -9.24
C LEU A 31 33.45 28.94 -9.99
N ASP A 32 34.62 28.68 -10.57
CA ASP A 32 34.88 27.40 -11.22
C ASP A 32 34.98 26.29 -10.17
N GLY A 33 34.35 25.15 -10.42
CA GLY A 33 34.36 24.02 -9.49
C GLY A 33 33.54 24.22 -8.21
N VAL A 34 32.57 25.16 -8.19
CA VAL A 34 31.57 25.29 -7.12
C VAL A 34 30.17 25.32 -7.72
N ALA A 35 29.22 24.59 -7.13
CA ALA A 35 27.86 24.50 -7.63
C ALA A 35 26.84 24.32 -6.50
N LEU A 36 25.68 24.93 -6.67
CA LEU A 36 24.51 24.68 -5.84
C LEU A 36 23.66 23.58 -6.47
N ALA A 37 23.35 22.56 -5.68
CA ALA A 37 22.43 21.50 -6.06
C ALA A 37 21.29 21.37 -5.04
N ALA A 38 20.15 20.88 -5.51
CA ALA A 38 19.02 20.47 -4.68
C ALA A 38 18.95 18.94 -4.60
N VAL A 39 18.50 18.41 -3.47
CA VAL A 39 18.12 17.00 -3.30
C VAL A 39 16.65 16.91 -2.90
N GLY A 40 16.17 15.71 -2.60
CA GLY A 40 14.82 15.54 -2.05
C GLY A 40 13.72 15.99 -3.02
N SER A 41 12.69 16.65 -2.49
CA SER A 41 11.49 17.02 -3.26
C SER A 41 11.79 18.04 -4.37
N LEU A 42 12.65 19.03 -4.10
CA LEU A 42 13.07 20.02 -5.09
C LEU A 42 13.99 19.40 -6.16
N GLY A 43 14.87 18.47 -5.76
CA GLY A 43 15.70 17.69 -6.68
C GLY A 43 14.87 16.88 -7.68
N ARG A 44 13.74 16.33 -7.22
CA ARG A 44 12.78 15.57 -8.04
C ARG A 44 11.75 16.42 -8.79
N GLY A 45 11.70 17.74 -8.57
CA GLY A 45 10.72 18.64 -9.19
C GLY A 45 9.29 18.47 -8.67
N GLU A 46 9.15 18.03 -7.42
CA GLU A 46 7.87 17.77 -6.73
C GLU A 46 7.77 18.43 -5.33
N PRO A 47 8.36 19.62 -5.09
CA PRO A 47 8.20 20.31 -3.82
C PRO A 47 6.73 20.62 -3.58
N GLY A 48 6.26 20.34 -2.36
CA GLY A 48 4.95 20.78 -1.91
C GLY A 48 4.96 22.24 -1.49
N PRO A 49 3.78 22.84 -1.20
CA PRO A 49 3.65 24.25 -0.83
C PRO A 49 4.50 24.68 0.37
N LEU A 50 4.73 23.77 1.31
CA LEU A 50 5.47 24.00 2.56
C LEU A 50 6.59 22.96 2.74
N SER A 51 7.14 22.46 1.63
CA SER A 51 8.27 21.53 1.69
C SER A 51 9.57 22.23 2.04
N ASP A 52 10.39 21.55 2.83
CA ASP A 52 11.75 21.96 3.16
C ASP A 52 12.62 22.06 1.90
N LEU A 53 13.57 23.00 1.92
CA LEU A 53 14.62 23.12 0.90
C LEU A 53 15.82 22.30 1.35
N ASP A 54 16.08 21.18 0.67
CA ASP A 54 17.26 20.34 0.89
C ASP A 54 18.35 20.72 -0.14
N LEU A 55 19.35 21.48 0.28
CA LEU A 55 20.40 22.03 -0.60
C LEU A 55 21.79 21.44 -0.30
N VAL A 56 22.60 21.29 -1.35
CA VAL A 56 23.99 20.86 -1.25
C VAL A 56 24.86 21.83 -2.04
N LEU A 57 25.75 22.53 -1.36
CA LEU A 57 26.82 23.30 -1.98
C LEU A 57 27.99 22.36 -2.26
N LEU A 58 28.17 22.04 -3.53
CA LEU A 58 29.23 21.17 -4.01
C LEU A 58 30.46 21.98 -4.40
N HIS A 59 31.65 21.48 -4.05
CA HIS A 59 32.90 22.12 -4.46
C HIS A 59 34.03 21.12 -4.77
N HIS A 60 34.96 21.54 -5.63
CA HIS A 60 36.20 20.82 -5.90
C HIS A 60 37.35 21.34 -5.02
N PRO A 61 38.13 20.45 -4.39
CA PRO A 61 39.29 20.84 -3.58
C PRO A 61 40.36 21.64 -4.35
N ARG A 62 40.46 21.41 -5.67
CA ARG A 62 41.51 21.99 -6.53
C ARG A 62 41.08 23.25 -7.29
N GLY A 63 39.79 23.60 -7.30
CA GLY A 63 39.24 24.76 -8.03
C GLY A 63 39.29 26.08 -7.26
N LEU A 64 39.61 26.03 -5.96
CA LEU A 64 39.50 27.18 -5.05
C LEU A 64 40.85 27.89 -4.87
N ALA A 65 41.49 28.27 -5.98
CA ALA A 65 42.59 29.22 -5.92
C ALA A 65 42.05 30.61 -5.54
N GLY A 66 41.82 30.85 -4.24
CA GLY A 66 41.55 32.18 -3.68
C GLY A 66 40.12 32.48 -3.21
N THR A 67 39.19 31.52 -3.15
CA THR A 67 37.86 31.73 -2.54
C THR A 67 37.66 30.80 -1.35
N ASP A 68 37.37 31.37 -0.18
CA ASP A 68 36.94 30.61 0.98
C ASP A 68 35.49 30.13 0.79
N VAL A 69 35.32 28.82 0.60
CA VAL A 69 33.98 28.19 0.43
C VAL A 69 33.10 28.47 1.63
N ALA A 70 33.68 28.56 2.84
CA ALA A 70 32.90 28.88 4.03
C ALA A 70 32.31 30.28 3.93
N THR A 71 33.13 31.28 3.59
CA THR A 71 32.66 32.66 3.35
C THR A 71 31.60 32.73 2.24
N PHE A 72 31.75 31.97 1.15
CA PHE A 72 30.74 31.94 0.08
C PHE A 72 29.44 31.24 0.53
N ALA A 73 29.56 30.12 1.26
CA ALA A 73 28.44 29.40 1.83
C ALA A 73 27.62 30.31 2.74
N ASP A 74 28.27 31.06 3.64
CA ASP A 74 27.62 32.03 4.51
C ASP A 74 26.80 33.07 3.71
N ARG A 75 27.41 33.66 2.67
CA ARG A 75 26.71 34.63 1.79
C ARG A 75 25.51 34.03 1.05
N LEU A 76 25.55 32.73 0.80
CA LEU A 76 24.47 32.00 0.14
C LEU A 76 23.35 31.65 1.14
N TRP A 77 23.68 31.26 2.37
CA TRP A 77 22.73 30.76 3.36
C TRP A 77 22.02 31.86 4.15
N TYR A 78 22.71 32.94 4.53
CA TYR A 78 22.09 34.02 5.31
C TYR A 78 20.83 34.60 4.65
N PRO A 79 20.83 34.95 3.34
CA PRO A 79 19.62 35.42 2.68
C PRO A 79 18.48 34.39 2.71
N MET A 80 18.81 33.10 2.59
CA MET A 80 17.80 32.03 2.63
C MET A 80 17.18 31.89 4.03
N TRP A 81 17.96 32.03 5.10
CA TRP A 81 17.42 32.04 6.46
C TRP A 81 16.54 33.26 6.73
N ASP A 82 16.92 34.43 6.21
CA ASP A 82 16.15 35.67 6.37
C ASP A 82 14.79 35.64 5.66
N LEU A 83 14.68 34.83 4.60
CA LEU A 83 13.40 34.57 3.91
C LEU A 83 12.42 33.71 4.75
N GLY A 84 12.85 33.19 5.90
CA GLY A 84 12.02 32.35 6.77
C GLY A 84 11.70 30.98 6.18
N VAL A 85 12.41 30.56 5.12
CA VAL A 85 12.25 29.23 4.53
C VAL A 85 12.96 28.19 5.38
N ARG A 86 12.36 27.00 5.49
CA ARG A 86 13.00 25.86 6.15
C ARG A 86 14.08 25.29 5.24
N LEU A 87 15.34 25.43 5.66
CA LEU A 87 16.52 25.07 4.90
C LEU A 87 17.30 23.97 5.62
N ASP A 88 17.38 22.79 5.01
CA ASP A 88 18.42 21.80 5.32
C ASP A 88 19.53 21.95 4.27
N HIS A 89 20.76 22.16 4.71
CA HIS A 89 21.87 22.44 3.82
C HIS A 89 23.12 21.69 4.22
N SER A 90 24.00 21.46 3.23
CA SER A 90 25.32 20.90 3.47
C SER A 90 26.33 21.45 2.48
N VAL A 91 27.58 21.59 2.93
CA VAL A 91 28.72 21.93 2.08
C VAL A 91 29.57 20.68 1.95
N ARG A 92 29.77 20.19 0.72
CA ARG A 92 30.43 18.90 0.49
C ARG A 92 31.27 18.92 -0.77
N THR A 93 32.40 18.24 -0.72
CA THR A 93 33.11 17.75 -1.90
C THR A 93 32.42 16.49 -2.45
N VAL A 94 32.74 16.14 -3.69
CA VAL A 94 32.30 14.85 -4.28
C VAL A 94 32.73 13.65 -3.41
N ALA A 95 33.91 13.71 -2.79
CA ALA A 95 34.42 12.67 -1.91
C ALA A 95 33.62 12.57 -0.59
N GLU A 96 33.20 13.70 -0.02
CA GLU A 96 32.37 13.72 1.19
C GLU A 96 30.94 13.25 0.90
N CYS A 97 30.36 13.60 -0.26
CA CYS A 97 29.09 13.03 -0.69
C CYS A 97 29.15 11.50 -0.74
N ARG A 98 30.25 10.94 -1.26
CA ARG A 98 30.50 9.49 -1.28
C ARG A 98 30.62 8.91 0.12
N ALA A 99 31.39 9.54 1.01
CA ALA A 99 31.58 9.07 2.37
C ALA A 99 30.25 9.03 3.16
N VAL A 100 29.45 10.09 3.07
CA VAL A 100 28.14 10.17 3.71
C VAL A 100 27.16 9.14 3.14
N ALA A 101 27.10 9.00 1.81
CA ALA A 101 26.26 7.99 1.17
C ALA A 101 26.66 6.55 1.54
N ALA A 102 27.96 6.29 1.75
CA ALA A 102 28.44 4.99 2.19
C ALA A 102 28.04 4.68 3.65
N ALA A 103 28.01 5.69 4.51
CA ALA A 103 27.73 5.54 5.94
C ALA A 103 26.24 5.52 6.28
N ASP A 104 25.39 6.27 5.57
CA ASP A 104 23.97 6.44 5.91
C ASP A 104 23.05 6.17 4.71
N LEU A 105 22.02 5.33 4.92
CA LEU A 105 21.10 4.90 3.87
C LEU A 105 20.16 6.04 3.44
N THR A 106 19.74 6.88 4.39
CA THR A 106 18.83 7.99 4.13
C THR A 106 19.51 9.03 3.24
N ALA A 107 20.77 9.37 3.53
CA ALA A 107 21.59 10.24 2.73
C ALA A 107 21.93 9.63 1.37
N ALA A 108 22.24 8.33 1.32
CA ALA A 108 22.48 7.63 0.05
C ALA A 108 21.29 7.77 -0.90
N THR A 109 20.09 7.47 -0.41
CA THR A 109 18.85 7.56 -1.20
C THR A 109 18.50 8.99 -1.58
N GLY A 110 18.72 9.97 -0.68
CA GLY A 110 18.50 11.39 -0.98
C GLY A 110 19.45 11.96 -2.03
N LEU A 111 20.73 11.57 -2.00
CA LEU A 111 21.75 12.05 -2.95
C LEU A 111 21.54 11.48 -4.37
N LEU A 112 20.75 10.42 -4.55
CA LEU A 112 20.34 9.95 -5.89
C LEU A 112 19.48 10.99 -6.63
N ASP A 113 18.82 11.88 -5.89
CA ASP A 113 17.96 12.94 -6.42
C ASP A 113 18.69 14.27 -6.66
N LEU A 114 20.03 14.31 -6.53
CA LEU A 114 20.85 15.50 -6.78
C LEU A 114 20.46 16.16 -8.10
N ALA A 115 20.09 17.44 -8.10
CA ALA A 115 19.78 18.22 -9.29
C ALA A 115 20.50 19.56 -9.26
N HIS A 116 21.10 19.96 -10.38
CA HIS A 116 21.79 21.25 -10.49
C HIS A 116 20.78 22.40 -10.33
N VAL A 117 21.21 23.46 -9.64
CA VAL A 117 20.46 24.71 -9.46
C VAL A 117 21.26 25.88 -10.03
N ALA A 118 22.51 26.05 -9.60
CA ALA A 118 23.38 27.15 -10.04
C ALA A 118 24.86 26.77 -9.95
N GLY A 119 25.74 27.59 -10.56
CA GLY A 119 27.18 27.34 -10.60
C GLY A 119 27.59 26.26 -11.61
N ASP A 120 28.73 25.62 -11.36
CA ASP A 120 29.37 24.68 -12.30
C ASP A 120 28.59 23.34 -12.44
N PRO A 121 27.94 23.07 -13.58
CA PRO A 121 27.13 21.87 -13.76
C PRO A 121 27.96 20.57 -13.74
N ASP A 122 29.26 20.64 -14.06
CA ASP A 122 30.12 19.46 -14.13
C ASP A 122 30.37 18.88 -12.73
N VAL A 123 30.41 19.72 -11.69
CA VAL A 123 30.57 19.28 -10.30
C VAL A 123 29.35 18.47 -9.85
N VAL A 124 28.15 18.93 -10.19
CA VAL A 124 26.90 18.24 -9.84
C VAL A 124 26.79 16.93 -10.63
N ALA A 125 27.13 16.95 -11.92
CA ALA A 125 27.15 15.75 -12.76
C ALA A 125 28.14 14.71 -12.24
N ALA A 126 29.35 15.14 -11.83
CA ALA A 126 30.35 14.28 -11.22
C ALA A 126 29.84 13.66 -9.91
N ALA A 127 29.31 14.47 -8.99
CA ALA A 127 28.74 13.99 -7.72
C ALA A 127 27.62 12.96 -7.95
N ARG A 128 26.65 13.29 -8.81
CA ARG A 128 25.52 12.40 -9.15
C ARG A 128 26.01 11.07 -9.74
N SER A 129 26.96 11.14 -10.68
CA SER A 129 27.53 9.95 -11.33
C SER A 129 28.27 9.04 -10.35
N THR A 130 29.12 9.62 -9.50
CA THR A 130 29.87 8.88 -8.47
C THR A 130 28.94 8.23 -7.46
N VAL A 131 27.99 8.97 -6.89
CA VAL A 131 27.03 8.42 -5.91
C VAL A 131 26.18 7.30 -6.54
N ALA A 132 25.67 7.50 -7.76
CA ALA A 132 24.89 6.47 -8.45
C ALA A 132 25.73 5.22 -8.76
N HIS A 133 27.00 5.38 -9.11
CA HIS A 133 27.93 4.27 -9.33
C HIS A 133 28.17 3.48 -8.04
N ASP A 134 28.52 4.16 -6.95
CA ASP A 134 28.76 3.52 -5.64
C ASP A 134 27.50 2.85 -5.09
N TRP A 135 26.33 3.49 -5.27
CA TRP A 135 25.05 2.89 -4.91
C TRP A 135 24.80 1.61 -5.70
N ARG A 136 24.96 1.59 -7.03
CA ARG A 136 24.85 0.36 -7.85
C ARG A 136 25.81 -0.73 -7.41
N ALA A 137 27.03 -0.36 -7.04
CA ALA A 137 28.05 -1.30 -6.60
C ALA A 137 27.72 -1.93 -5.21
N ASN A 138 27.11 -1.16 -4.31
CA ASN A 138 26.98 -1.55 -2.90
C ASN A 138 25.54 -1.83 -2.43
N ALA A 139 24.50 -1.38 -3.15
CA ALA A 139 23.10 -1.51 -2.73
C ALA A 139 22.70 -2.96 -2.40
N ARG A 140 23.20 -3.94 -3.17
CA ARG A 140 22.97 -5.37 -2.91
C ARG A 140 23.45 -5.81 -1.52
N LYS A 141 24.55 -5.26 -1.03
CA LYS A 141 25.12 -5.58 0.29
C LYS A 141 24.32 -4.94 1.42
N ARG A 142 23.55 -3.89 1.11
CA ARG A 142 22.73 -3.12 2.06
C ARG A 142 21.25 -3.50 2.01
N LEU A 143 20.85 -4.52 1.27
CA LEU A 143 19.43 -4.90 1.14
C LEU A 143 18.78 -5.31 2.46
N SER A 144 19.53 -5.98 3.35
CA SER A 144 19.04 -6.30 4.70
C SER A 144 18.80 -5.05 5.53
N GLU A 145 19.70 -4.07 5.46
CA GLU A 145 19.55 -2.76 6.11
C GLU A 145 18.32 -2.00 5.56
N VAL A 146 18.11 -2.06 4.24
CA VAL A 146 16.92 -1.50 3.57
C VAL A 146 15.64 -2.16 4.08
N GLU A 147 15.59 -3.49 4.12
CA GLU A 147 14.45 -4.26 4.61
C GLU A 147 14.14 -3.94 6.08
N MET A 148 15.15 -3.91 6.95
CA MET A 148 15.00 -3.57 8.36
C MET A 148 14.49 -2.13 8.55
N THR A 149 15.04 -1.17 7.80
CA THR A 149 14.63 0.24 7.86
C THR A 149 13.19 0.41 7.39
N LEU A 150 12.81 -0.30 6.32
CA LEU A 150 11.44 -0.31 5.81
C LEU A 150 10.46 -0.88 6.85
N ALA A 151 10.77 -2.05 7.39
CA ALA A 151 9.95 -2.71 8.40
C ALA A 151 9.77 -1.86 9.67
N ALA A 152 10.85 -1.25 10.17
CA ALA A 152 10.80 -0.35 11.33
C ALA A 152 9.91 0.87 11.08
N ARG A 153 10.02 1.48 9.88
CA ARG A 153 9.17 2.61 9.49
C ARG A 153 7.70 2.21 9.39
N HIS A 154 7.40 1.09 8.71
CA HIS A 154 6.03 0.58 8.59
C HIS A 154 5.43 0.21 9.95
N ALA A 155 6.20 -0.38 10.86
CA ALA A 155 5.76 -0.67 12.22
C ALA A 155 5.43 0.60 13.03
N ARG A 156 6.21 1.67 12.85
CA ARG A 156 6.02 2.95 13.55
C ARG A 156 4.85 3.77 13.02
N HIS A 157 4.67 3.83 11.70
CA HIS A 157 3.69 4.71 11.06
C HIS A 157 2.42 3.98 10.61
N GLY A 158 2.42 2.65 10.65
CA GLY A 158 1.29 1.82 10.23
C GLY A 158 1.17 1.67 8.72
N ASP A 159 0.00 1.20 8.30
CA ASP A 159 -0.31 0.82 6.93
C ASP A 159 -1.32 1.79 6.32
N LEU A 160 -0.84 2.70 5.47
CA LEU A 160 -1.63 3.82 4.94
C LEU A 160 -2.99 3.38 4.35
N PRO A 161 -3.09 2.30 3.54
CA PRO A 161 -4.36 1.84 2.98
C PRO A 161 -5.46 1.57 3.99
N HIS A 162 -5.11 1.37 5.26
CA HIS A 162 -6.03 0.92 6.31
C HIS A 162 -6.24 1.97 7.40
N LEU A 163 -5.51 3.08 7.38
CA LEU A 163 -5.55 4.10 8.44
C LEU A 163 -6.63 5.15 8.16
N VAL A 164 -7.43 5.48 9.17
CA VAL A 164 -8.40 6.59 9.12
C VAL A 164 -7.70 7.96 9.18
N GLU A 165 -6.54 8.05 9.80
CA GLU A 165 -5.72 9.27 9.85
C GLU A 165 -4.28 8.99 9.37
N PRO A 166 -4.12 8.75 8.05
CA PRO A 166 -2.87 8.24 7.49
C PRO A 166 -1.74 9.29 7.50
N ASP A 167 -0.51 8.81 7.68
CA ASP A 167 0.71 9.57 7.34
C ASP A 167 1.04 9.33 5.86
N LEU A 168 0.79 10.34 5.02
CA LEU A 168 0.94 10.28 3.56
C LEU A 168 2.40 10.08 3.11
N LYS A 169 3.37 10.35 4.00
CA LYS A 169 4.80 10.31 3.67
C LYS A 169 5.44 9.03 4.16
N GLN A 170 5.25 8.68 5.43
CA GLN A 170 6.04 7.66 6.12
C GLN A 170 5.35 6.30 6.26
N ALA A 171 4.02 6.21 6.21
CA ALA A 171 3.32 4.92 6.34
C ALA A 171 3.60 3.98 5.15
N ARG A 172 3.30 2.69 5.28
CA ARG A 172 3.38 1.74 4.16
C ARG A 172 2.47 2.19 3.03
N GLY A 173 2.97 2.20 1.80
CA GLY A 173 2.27 2.75 0.64
C GLY A 173 2.39 4.28 0.48
N GLY A 174 3.08 4.97 1.41
CA GLY A 174 3.27 6.41 1.34
C GLY A 174 4.37 6.86 0.37
N ILE A 175 4.54 8.17 0.26
CA ILE A 175 5.52 8.82 -0.66
C ILE A 175 6.95 8.27 -0.49
N ARG A 176 7.36 7.91 0.74
CA ARG A 176 8.70 7.37 1.02
C ARG A 176 8.91 5.95 0.45
N ASP A 177 7.86 5.16 0.27
CA ASP A 177 7.94 3.86 -0.40
C ASP A 177 8.29 4.03 -1.89
N MET A 178 7.83 5.12 -2.53
CA MET A 178 8.24 5.44 -3.89
C MET A 178 9.73 5.84 -3.98
N THR A 179 10.28 6.49 -2.94
CA THR A 179 11.73 6.75 -2.87
C THR A 179 12.52 5.44 -2.83
N LEU A 180 12.03 4.43 -2.11
CA LEU A 180 12.64 3.10 -2.09
C LEU A 180 12.60 2.45 -3.48
N ILE A 181 11.45 2.47 -4.16
CA ILE A 181 11.32 1.93 -5.53
C ILE A 181 12.36 2.59 -6.45
N ARG A 182 12.47 3.92 -6.41
CA ARG A 182 13.47 4.68 -7.19
C ARG A 182 14.92 4.28 -6.84
N ALA A 183 15.23 4.08 -5.55
CA ALA A 183 16.56 3.67 -5.13
C ALA A 183 16.93 2.26 -5.61
N LEU A 184 16.03 1.28 -5.47
CA LEU A 184 16.28 -0.10 -5.91
C LEU A 184 16.40 -0.22 -7.44
N THR A 185 15.59 0.56 -8.17
CA THR A 185 15.63 0.61 -9.63
C THR A 185 16.88 1.32 -10.15
N ALA A 186 17.32 2.40 -9.50
CA ALA A 186 18.59 3.06 -9.80
C ALA A 186 19.81 2.12 -9.62
N ALA A 187 19.70 1.14 -8.72
CA ALA A 187 20.69 0.09 -8.48
C ALA A 187 20.63 -1.10 -9.45
N TRP A 188 19.67 -1.12 -10.39
CA TRP A 188 19.40 -2.24 -11.31
C TRP A 188 19.13 -3.56 -10.58
N LEU A 189 18.39 -3.49 -9.47
CA LEU A 189 17.99 -4.67 -8.69
C LEU A 189 16.58 -5.15 -9.03
N ALA A 190 15.79 -4.26 -9.61
CA ALA A 190 14.44 -4.53 -10.09
C ALA A 190 14.10 -3.53 -11.19
N ASP A 191 13.17 -3.91 -12.07
CA ASP A 191 12.58 -2.99 -13.03
C ASP A 191 11.67 -1.98 -12.32
N ARG A 192 11.61 -0.76 -12.84
CA ARG A 192 10.71 0.25 -12.31
C ARG A 192 9.27 -0.09 -12.71
N PRO A 193 8.34 -0.21 -11.75
CA PRO A 193 6.92 -0.27 -12.07
C PRO A 193 6.46 1.09 -12.64
N HIS A 194 5.53 1.05 -13.60
CA HIS A 194 5.00 2.20 -14.33
C HIS A 194 3.48 2.10 -14.44
N GLY A 195 2.82 3.21 -14.81
CA GLY A 195 1.36 3.27 -14.94
C GLY A 195 0.71 3.58 -13.60
N ASP A 196 -0.12 2.67 -13.10
CA ASP A 196 -0.93 2.83 -11.88
C ASP A 196 -0.13 3.33 -10.67
N VAL A 197 1.13 2.88 -10.51
CA VAL A 197 2.00 3.33 -9.41
C VAL A 197 2.41 4.81 -9.53
N ASP A 198 2.61 5.30 -10.76
CA ASP A 198 2.97 6.69 -11.00
C ASP A 198 1.74 7.60 -10.80
N GLU A 199 0.54 7.14 -11.19
CA GLU A 199 -0.73 7.82 -10.95
C GLU A 199 -1.06 7.88 -9.45
N ALA A 200 -0.97 6.74 -8.75
CA ALA A 200 -1.15 6.66 -7.30
C ALA A 200 -0.16 7.58 -6.56
N TYR A 201 1.09 7.63 -7.02
CA TYR A 201 2.10 8.51 -6.44
C TYR A 201 1.77 9.99 -6.66
N ALA A 202 1.32 10.35 -7.87
CA ALA A 202 0.88 11.71 -8.16
C ALA A 202 -0.31 12.12 -7.29
N HIS A 203 -1.29 11.22 -7.09
CA HIS A 203 -2.44 11.45 -6.21
C HIS A 203 -2.01 11.73 -4.77
N LEU A 204 -1.13 10.92 -4.18
CA LEU A 204 -0.65 11.16 -2.81
C LEU A 204 0.12 12.49 -2.67
N LEU A 205 0.84 12.93 -3.71
CA LEU A 205 1.46 14.25 -3.73
C LEU A 205 0.40 15.37 -3.78
N ASP A 206 -0.67 15.20 -4.55
CA ASP A 206 -1.78 16.15 -4.63
C ASP A 206 -2.50 16.27 -3.29
N VAL A 207 -2.75 15.15 -2.60
CA VAL A 207 -3.34 15.13 -1.25
C VAL A 207 -2.45 15.80 -0.22
N ARG A 208 -1.14 15.51 -0.23
CA ARG A 208 -0.17 16.21 0.63
C ARG A 208 -0.19 17.72 0.39
N ASP A 209 -0.24 18.14 -0.87
CA ASP A 209 -0.27 19.56 -1.20
C ASP A 209 -1.57 20.22 -0.73
N ALA A 210 -2.71 19.54 -0.86
CA ALA A 210 -3.98 20.00 -0.32
C ALA A 210 -3.92 20.16 1.21
N LEU A 211 -3.37 19.17 1.92
CA LEU A 211 -3.17 19.21 3.37
C LEU A 211 -2.32 20.40 3.81
N HIS A 212 -1.21 20.68 3.11
CA HIS A 212 -0.37 21.84 3.40
C HIS A 212 -1.10 23.17 3.17
N VAL A 213 -1.94 23.26 2.12
CA VAL A 213 -2.72 24.47 1.83
C VAL A 213 -3.82 24.69 2.88
N VAL A 214 -4.53 23.63 3.25
CA VAL A 214 -5.62 23.68 4.25
C VAL A 214 -5.08 24.04 5.63
N THR A 215 -4.01 23.39 6.06
CA THR A 215 -3.49 23.55 7.43
C THR A 215 -2.53 24.72 7.60
N GLY A 216 -1.94 25.21 6.51
CA GLY A 216 -0.84 26.17 6.55
C GLY A 216 0.41 25.64 7.26
N ARG A 217 0.55 24.31 7.40
CA ARG A 217 1.65 23.63 8.11
C ARG A 217 2.22 22.49 7.27
N ASP A 218 3.49 22.16 7.48
CA ASP A 218 4.22 21.08 6.82
C ASP A 218 3.89 19.68 7.39
N ARG A 219 2.61 19.42 7.68
CA ARG A 219 2.17 18.15 8.25
C ARG A 219 1.93 17.13 7.15
N ASN A 220 2.33 15.89 7.42
CA ASN A 220 2.11 14.76 6.50
C ASN A 220 0.96 13.84 6.94
N ARG A 221 0.38 14.07 8.13
CA ARG A 221 -0.73 13.28 8.66
C ARG A 221 -2.06 13.93 8.29
N LEU A 222 -2.89 13.21 7.55
CA LEU A 222 -4.24 13.63 7.19
C LEU A 222 -5.18 13.37 8.37
N ALA A 223 -5.25 14.32 9.30
CA ALA A 223 -6.10 14.22 10.49
C ALA A 223 -7.58 14.32 10.11
N ARG A 224 -8.47 13.76 10.95
CA ARG A 224 -9.91 13.74 10.69
C ARG A 224 -10.48 15.15 10.44
N ASP A 225 -10.03 16.12 11.21
CA ASP A 225 -10.49 17.51 11.13
C ASP A 225 -10.10 18.20 9.81
N ASP A 226 -9.07 17.71 9.12
CA ASP A 226 -8.56 18.28 7.87
C ASP A 226 -9.16 17.62 6.62
N GLN A 227 -9.80 16.45 6.76
CA GLN A 227 -10.22 15.60 5.63
C GLN A 227 -11.27 16.27 4.74
N ASP A 228 -12.34 16.83 5.31
CA ASP A 228 -13.41 17.45 4.53
C ASP A 228 -12.90 18.68 3.76
N ALA A 229 -12.02 19.47 4.37
CA ALA A 229 -11.42 20.63 3.71
C ALA A 229 -10.44 20.22 2.59
N CYS A 230 -9.68 19.14 2.79
CA CYS A 230 -8.82 18.58 1.74
C CYS A 230 -9.65 18.00 0.59
N ALA A 231 -10.75 17.29 0.89
CA ALA A 231 -11.66 16.72 -0.11
C ALA A 231 -12.25 17.83 -0.98
N ALA A 232 -12.79 18.88 -0.36
CA ALA A 232 -13.31 20.05 -1.06
C ALA A 232 -12.26 20.74 -1.96
N LEU A 233 -11.00 20.84 -1.51
CA LEU A 233 -9.92 21.45 -2.30
C LEU A 233 -9.50 20.60 -3.51
N LEU A 234 -9.62 19.27 -3.41
CA LEU A 234 -9.30 18.31 -4.47
C LEU A 234 -10.50 18.02 -5.39
N GLY A 235 -11.70 18.48 -5.03
CA GLY A 235 -12.93 18.22 -5.78
C GLY A 235 -13.53 16.84 -5.50
N GLU A 236 -13.14 16.19 -4.40
CA GLU A 236 -13.75 14.96 -3.92
C GLU A 236 -15.11 15.25 -3.27
N PRO A 237 -16.12 14.37 -3.40
CA PRO A 237 -17.45 14.59 -2.83
C PRO A 237 -17.46 14.82 -1.32
N ASP A 238 -16.67 14.03 -0.59
CA ASP A 238 -16.54 14.07 0.87
C ASP A 238 -15.22 13.44 1.35
N ALA A 239 -15.00 13.47 2.67
CA ALA A 239 -13.84 12.86 3.30
C ALA A 239 -13.72 11.34 3.09
N ASP A 240 -14.84 10.60 2.98
CA ASP A 240 -14.79 9.14 2.81
C ASP A 240 -14.38 8.77 1.39
N ALA A 241 -14.84 9.52 0.38
CA ALA A 241 -14.40 9.42 -1.00
C ALA A 241 -12.89 9.71 -1.10
N LEU A 242 -12.42 10.82 -0.50
CA LEU A 242 -10.99 11.14 -0.44
C LEU A 242 -10.17 10.02 0.21
N LEU A 243 -10.59 9.53 1.38
CA LEU A 243 -9.87 8.45 2.05
C LEU A 243 -9.88 7.16 1.23
N THR A 244 -10.95 6.86 0.51
CA THR A 244 -11.03 5.69 -0.40
C THR A 244 -9.98 5.79 -1.51
N THR A 245 -9.86 6.95 -2.17
CA THR A 245 -8.88 7.16 -3.25
C THR A 245 -7.43 7.20 -2.73
N VAL A 246 -7.21 7.76 -1.54
CA VAL A 246 -5.92 7.72 -0.82
C VAL A 246 -5.53 6.28 -0.47
N SER A 247 -6.46 5.50 0.09
CA SER A 247 -6.22 4.11 0.44
C SER A 247 -5.91 3.25 -0.78
N ALA A 248 -6.66 3.42 -1.88
CA ALA A 248 -6.42 2.73 -3.13
C ALA A 248 -5.02 3.05 -3.70
N SER A 249 -4.64 4.34 -3.71
CA SER A 249 -3.32 4.78 -4.19
C SER A 249 -2.18 4.19 -3.35
N ALA A 250 -2.32 4.26 -2.02
CA ALA A 250 -1.31 3.70 -1.14
C ALA A 250 -1.19 2.18 -1.26
N ARG A 251 -2.30 1.49 -1.55
CA ARG A 251 -2.30 0.04 -1.76
C ARG A 251 -1.49 -0.35 -2.98
N VAL A 252 -1.66 0.36 -4.09
CA VAL A 252 -0.86 0.18 -5.33
C VAL A 252 0.62 0.41 -5.06
N ILE A 253 0.98 1.52 -4.38
CA ILE A 253 2.38 1.83 -4.05
C ILE A 253 2.97 0.79 -3.11
N GLY A 254 2.23 0.38 -2.08
CA GLY A 254 2.66 -0.60 -1.08
C GLY A 254 2.92 -1.96 -1.71
N TYR A 255 2.04 -2.41 -2.60
CA TYR A 255 2.23 -3.63 -3.37
C TYR A 255 3.46 -3.53 -4.29
N ALA A 256 3.58 -2.44 -5.07
CA ALA A 256 4.71 -2.20 -5.94
C ALA A 256 6.06 -2.17 -5.17
N ALA A 257 6.09 -1.54 -3.99
CA ALA A 257 7.29 -1.47 -3.16
C ALA A 257 7.70 -2.86 -2.63
N GLN A 258 6.75 -3.65 -2.15
CA GLN A 258 7.00 -5.02 -1.68
C GLN A 258 7.50 -5.92 -2.81
N THR A 259 6.87 -5.88 -3.98
CA THR A 259 7.31 -6.65 -5.16
C THR A 259 8.72 -6.24 -5.60
N THR A 260 9.00 -4.92 -5.62
CA THR A 260 10.31 -4.39 -6.01
C THR A 260 11.40 -4.85 -5.02
N LEU A 261 11.14 -4.76 -3.71
CA LEU A 261 12.06 -5.22 -2.68
C LEU A 261 12.31 -6.73 -2.77
N ARG A 262 11.24 -7.53 -2.95
CA ARG A 262 11.34 -8.98 -3.10
C ARG A 262 12.25 -9.33 -4.26
N ARG A 263 12.03 -8.76 -5.45
CA ARG A 263 12.89 -8.96 -6.63
C ARG A 263 14.34 -8.56 -6.36
N ALA A 264 14.55 -7.44 -5.68
CA ALA A 264 15.89 -6.98 -5.31
C ALA A 264 16.61 -7.97 -4.38
N LEU A 265 15.94 -8.49 -3.35
CA LEU A 265 16.46 -9.51 -2.43
C LEU A 265 16.84 -10.81 -3.16
N GLN A 266 16.06 -11.21 -4.16
CA GLN A 266 16.40 -12.42 -4.94
C GLN A 266 17.63 -12.22 -5.84
N SER A 267 17.84 -11.01 -6.37
CA SER A 267 19.05 -10.69 -7.15
C SER A 267 20.35 -10.93 -6.37
N GLN A 268 20.32 -10.80 -5.03
CA GLN A 268 21.44 -11.06 -4.13
C GLN A 268 21.76 -12.56 -4.04
N ARG A 269 20.72 -13.40 -3.86
CA ARG A 269 20.86 -14.86 -3.70
C ARG A 269 21.34 -15.56 -4.97
N ALA A 270 20.97 -15.03 -6.13
CA ALA A 270 21.38 -15.57 -7.42
C ALA A 270 22.91 -15.59 -7.63
N ARG A 271 23.70 -14.70 -7.01
CA ARG A 271 25.16 -14.68 -7.20
C ARG A 271 25.96 -15.47 -6.17
N THR A 272 25.47 -15.60 -4.93
CA THR A 272 26.16 -16.41 -3.91
C THR A 272 26.15 -17.90 -4.23
N LEU A 273 25.23 -18.36 -5.09
CA LEU A 273 25.05 -19.77 -5.45
C LEU A 273 25.40 -20.12 -6.91
N ARG A 274 25.85 -19.16 -7.74
CA ARG A 274 26.12 -19.39 -9.18
C ARG A 274 27.61 -19.72 -9.44
N VAL A 275 27.93 -21.02 -9.43
CA VAL A 275 29.15 -21.58 -10.06
C VAL A 275 28.85 -22.19 -11.45
N ALA A 276 27.57 -22.34 -11.83
CA ALA A 276 27.17 -22.74 -13.18
C ALA A 276 25.79 -22.15 -13.55
N ALA A 277 25.54 -21.99 -14.85
CA ALA A 277 24.23 -21.59 -15.41
C ALA A 277 23.18 -22.69 -15.16
N ARG A 278 22.67 -22.76 -13.94
CA ARG A 278 21.61 -23.71 -13.58
C ARG A 278 20.29 -23.18 -14.13
N ARG A 279 19.59 -24.00 -14.93
CA ARG A 279 18.21 -23.73 -15.34
C ARG A 279 17.37 -23.36 -14.10
N PRO A 280 16.45 -22.39 -14.19
CA PRO A 280 15.60 -22.03 -13.07
C PRO A 280 14.89 -23.28 -12.54
N GLN A 281 15.06 -23.56 -11.24
CA GLN A 281 14.35 -24.66 -10.59
C GLN A 281 12.90 -24.24 -10.39
N LEU A 282 12.05 -24.63 -11.32
CA LEU A 282 10.61 -24.48 -11.22
C LEU A 282 10.06 -25.70 -10.48
N ALA A 283 9.73 -25.54 -9.20
CA ALA A 283 9.10 -26.63 -8.44
C ALA A 283 7.59 -26.63 -8.75
N PRO A 284 7.02 -27.71 -9.32
CA PRO A 284 5.62 -27.73 -9.70
C PRO A 284 4.71 -27.64 -8.47
N LEU A 285 3.67 -26.80 -8.57
CA LEU A 285 2.64 -26.64 -7.54
C LEU A 285 1.28 -27.22 -7.95
N GLY A 286 1.13 -27.61 -9.24
CA GLY A 286 -0.13 -28.09 -9.81
C GLY A 286 -0.77 -27.07 -10.76
N TYR A 287 -1.69 -27.52 -11.62
CA TYR A 287 -2.44 -26.67 -12.56
C TYR A 287 -1.58 -25.74 -13.43
N GLY A 288 -0.39 -26.19 -13.83
CA GLY A 288 0.56 -25.39 -14.62
C GLY A 288 1.27 -24.29 -13.84
N LEU A 289 1.15 -24.26 -12.51
CA LEU A 289 1.86 -23.32 -11.64
C LEU A 289 3.14 -23.92 -11.10
N TYR A 290 4.11 -23.04 -10.87
CA TYR A 290 5.42 -23.37 -10.35
C TYR A 290 5.79 -22.37 -9.25
N ARG A 291 6.48 -22.87 -8.23
CA ARG A 291 7.18 -22.02 -7.26
C ARG A 291 8.47 -21.54 -7.91
N HIS A 292 8.64 -20.23 -7.97
CA HIS A 292 9.85 -19.59 -8.45
C HIS A 292 10.15 -18.36 -7.59
N GLU A 293 11.34 -18.31 -7.00
CA GLU A 293 11.85 -17.12 -6.28
C GLU A 293 10.92 -16.57 -5.17
N GLY A 294 10.17 -17.47 -4.51
CA GLY A 294 9.22 -17.10 -3.45
C GLY A 294 7.88 -16.53 -3.96
N GLU A 295 7.54 -16.79 -5.23
CA GLU A 295 6.26 -16.46 -5.86
C GLU A 295 5.67 -17.70 -6.56
N ALA A 296 4.36 -17.69 -6.76
CA ALA A 296 3.67 -18.62 -7.64
C ALA A 296 3.61 -18.05 -9.07
N VAL A 297 4.22 -18.77 -10.00
CA VAL A 297 4.37 -18.36 -11.41
C VAL A 297 3.59 -19.32 -12.30
N LEU A 298 2.78 -18.78 -13.20
CA LEU A 298 2.14 -19.59 -14.24
C LEU A 298 3.18 -19.99 -15.28
N GLY A 299 3.18 -21.26 -15.67
CA GLY A 299 3.93 -21.77 -16.82
C GLY A 299 3.43 -21.16 -18.14
N SER A 300 3.78 -21.79 -19.27
CA SER A 300 3.37 -21.36 -20.62
C SER A 300 1.97 -20.71 -20.64
N ALA A 301 1.90 -19.41 -20.98
CA ALA A 301 0.69 -18.59 -20.90
C ALA A 301 -0.52 -19.15 -21.70
N SER A 302 -0.27 -20.10 -22.61
CA SER A 302 -1.29 -20.79 -23.39
C SER A 302 -2.38 -21.49 -22.55
N THR A 303 -2.13 -21.82 -21.27
CA THR A 303 -3.15 -22.44 -20.41
C THR A 303 -4.14 -21.44 -19.81
N ALA A 304 -3.82 -20.15 -19.75
CA ALA A 304 -4.71 -19.15 -19.17
C ALA A 304 -5.95 -18.89 -20.02
N GLY A 305 -5.79 -18.86 -21.35
CA GLY A 305 -6.86 -18.50 -22.28
C GLY A 305 -8.04 -19.48 -22.38
N THR A 306 -7.91 -20.69 -21.84
CA THR A 306 -8.86 -21.79 -22.10
C THR A 306 -9.62 -22.27 -20.86
N ASP A 307 -9.08 -22.06 -19.66
CA ASP A 307 -9.69 -22.56 -18.42
C ASP A 307 -10.24 -21.40 -17.56
N PRO A 308 -11.57 -21.20 -17.49
CA PRO A 308 -12.18 -20.16 -16.67
C PRO A 308 -11.93 -20.36 -15.17
N LEU A 309 -11.59 -21.58 -14.72
CA LEU A 309 -11.31 -21.88 -13.32
C LEU A 309 -9.85 -21.65 -12.93
N LEU A 310 -8.96 -21.39 -13.89
CA LEU A 310 -7.53 -21.22 -13.62
C LEU A 310 -7.24 -20.12 -12.57
N PRO A 311 -7.90 -18.94 -12.59
CA PRO A 311 -7.71 -17.94 -11.55
C PRO A 311 -7.98 -18.46 -10.13
N LEU A 312 -9.06 -19.24 -9.93
CA LEU A 312 -9.38 -19.85 -8.64
C LEU A 312 -8.37 -20.94 -8.26
N ARG A 313 -8.01 -21.82 -9.20
CA ARG A 313 -6.97 -22.86 -8.98
C ARG A 313 -5.64 -22.23 -8.57
N ALA A 314 -5.26 -21.14 -9.25
CA ALA A 314 -4.03 -20.41 -8.95
C ALA A 314 -4.07 -19.75 -7.59
N ALA A 315 -5.20 -19.14 -7.23
CA ALA A 315 -5.41 -18.54 -5.93
C ALA A 315 -5.26 -19.58 -4.81
N VAL A 316 -5.96 -20.70 -4.92
CA VAL A 316 -5.93 -21.82 -3.97
C VAL A 316 -4.50 -22.34 -3.77
N VAL A 317 -3.82 -22.67 -4.87
CA VAL A 317 -2.46 -23.21 -4.84
C VAL A 317 -1.48 -22.23 -4.21
N ALA A 318 -1.56 -20.95 -4.59
CA ALA A 318 -0.70 -19.91 -4.06
C ALA A 318 -0.95 -19.68 -2.56
N ALA A 319 -2.21 -19.58 -2.15
CA ALA A 319 -2.61 -19.29 -0.78
C ALA A 319 -2.20 -20.43 0.17
N ARG A 320 -2.49 -21.69 -0.18
CA ARG A 320 -2.08 -22.86 0.62
C ARG A 320 -0.56 -22.98 0.81
N ASN A 321 0.20 -22.47 -0.15
CA ASN A 321 1.66 -22.48 -0.11
C ASN A 321 2.27 -21.22 0.54
N ASN A 322 1.45 -20.28 1.01
CA ASN A 322 1.85 -18.96 1.51
C ASN A 322 2.75 -18.22 0.51
N LEU A 323 2.39 -18.27 -0.76
CA LEU A 323 3.08 -17.60 -1.86
C LEU A 323 2.17 -16.54 -2.47
N PRO A 324 2.64 -15.30 -2.70
CA PRO A 324 1.92 -14.41 -3.60
C PRO A 324 2.04 -14.90 -5.04
N LEU A 325 1.06 -14.52 -5.85
CA LEU A 325 1.14 -14.68 -7.30
C LEU A 325 2.08 -13.63 -7.88
N ALA A 326 2.96 -14.05 -8.80
CA ALA A 326 3.86 -13.13 -9.47
C ALA A 326 3.07 -12.09 -10.30
N PRO A 327 3.54 -10.83 -10.45
CA PRO A 327 2.81 -9.80 -11.18
C PRO A 327 2.49 -10.15 -12.64
N ALA A 328 3.37 -10.92 -13.31
CA ALA A 328 3.11 -11.41 -14.66
C ALA A 328 1.99 -12.47 -14.67
N THR A 329 1.96 -13.36 -13.68
CA THR A 329 0.87 -14.31 -13.49
C THR A 329 -0.46 -13.60 -13.28
N LEU A 330 -0.48 -12.60 -12.38
CA LEU A 330 -1.70 -11.83 -12.12
C LEU A 330 -2.24 -11.14 -13.37
N ARG A 331 -1.39 -10.44 -14.14
CA ARG A 331 -1.80 -9.85 -15.42
C ARG A 331 -2.33 -10.90 -16.40
N ASN A 332 -1.63 -12.02 -16.58
CA ASN A 332 -2.08 -13.08 -17.48
C ASN A 332 -3.44 -13.65 -17.05
N LEU A 333 -3.67 -13.85 -15.75
CA LEU A 333 -4.96 -14.32 -15.23
C LEU A 333 -6.08 -13.27 -15.43
N ALA A 334 -5.78 -11.98 -15.26
CA ALA A 334 -6.73 -10.90 -15.47
C ALA A 334 -7.11 -10.73 -16.96
N GLU A 335 -6.11 -10.69 -17.84
CA GLU A 335 -6.26 -10.35 -19.26
C GLU A 335 -6.69 -11.54 -20.12
N GLN A 336 -6.22 -12.77 -19.81
CA GLN A 336 -6.39 -13.92 -20.69
C GLN A 336 -7.44 -14.91 -20.19
N ALA A 337 -7.65 -15.02 -18.87
CA ALA A 337 -8.58 -16.02 -18.36
C ALA A 337 -10.04 -15.65 -18.69
N PRO A 338 -10.82 -16.57 -19.29
CA PRO A 338 -12.25 -16.33 -19.52
C PRO A 338 -12.99 -16.06 -18.20
N PRO A 339 -14.11 -15.32 -18.23
CA PRO A 339 -14.92 -15.13 -17.03
C PRO A 339 -15.43 -16.47 -16.50
N LEU A 340 -15.67 -16.56 -15.19
CA LEU A 340 -16.35 -17.71 -14.61
C LEU A 340 -17.74 -17.86 -15.24
N PRO A 341 -18.22 -19.10 -15.49
CA PRO A 341 -19.59 -19.31 -15.92
C PRO A 341 -20.58 -18.72 -14.91
N ASP A 342 -21.66 -18.14 -15.43
CA ASP A 342 -22.83 -17.72 -14.64
C ASP A 342 -24.03 -18.59 -15.04
N PRO A 343 -24.54 -19.47 -14.15
CA PRO A 343 -24.16 -19.58 -12.75
C PRO A 343 -22.90 -20.45 -12.54
N TRP A 344 -22.26 -20.33 -11.37
CA TRP A 344 -20.99 -21.00 -11.12
C TRP A 344 -21.13 -22.52 -11.11
N PRO A 345 -20.16 -23.26 -11.70
CA PRO A 345 -20.11 -24.70 -11.55
C PRO A 345 -19.72 -25.09 -10.13
N GLU A 346 -20.09 -26.30 -9.72
CA GLU A 346 -19.78 -26.84 -8.39
C GLU A 346 -18.29 -26.74 -8.03
N LEU A 347 -17.41 -27.11 -8.97
CA LEU A 347 -15.96 -27.02 -8.77
C LEU A 347 -15.47 -25.57 -8.54
N ALA A 348 -16.12 -24.56 -9.10
CA ALA A 348 -15.77 -23.16 -8.80
C ALA A 348 -16.09 -22.81 -7.34
N ARG A 349 -17.25 -23.25 -6.83
CA ARG A 349 -17.59 -23.08 -5.42
C ARG A 349 -16.60 -23.79 -4.51
N GLU A 350 -16.27 -25.05 -4.80
CA GLU A 350 -15.32 -25.83 -4.02
C GLU A 350 -13.96 -25.14 -3.92
N LEU A 351 -13.42 -24.70 -5.07
CA LEU A 351 -12.16 -23.96 -5.11
C LEU A 351 -12.25 -22.62 -4.38
N PHE A 352 -13.38 -21.92 -4.46
CA PHE A 352 -13.57 -20.66 -3.73
C PHE A 352 -13.60 -20.89 -2.21
N THR A 353 -14.36 -21.87 -1.74
CA THR A 353 -14.37 -22.26 -0.32
C THR A 353 -12.98 -22.70 0.15
N GLU A 354 -12.26 -23.46 -0.68
CA GLU A 354 -10.88 -23.89 -0.41
C GLU A 354 -9.91 -22.71 -0.30
N LEU A 355 -10.10 -21.68 -1.13
CA LEU A 355 -9.35 -20.43 -1.06
C LEU A 355 -9.62 -19.69 0.26
N LEU A 356 -10.89 -19.55 0.66
CA LEU A 356 -11.26 -18.92 1.93
C LEU A 356 -10.70 -19.70 3.14
N ALA A 357 -10.61 -21.03 3.03
CA ALA A 357 -10.04 -21.89 4.06
C ALA A 357 -8.50 -21.89 4.09
N ALA A 358 -7.81 -21.15 3.21
CA ALA A 358 -6.34 -21.18 3.11
C ALA A 358 -5.60 -20.47 4.26
N GLY A 359 -6.32 -19.77 5.14
CA GLY A 359 -5.76 -19.07 6.29
C GLY A 359 -4.87 -17.89 5.87
N PRO A 360 -3.73 -17.63 6.55
CA PRO A 360 -2.92 -16.43 6.34
C PRO A 360 -2.46 -16.18 4.90
N GLY A 361 -2.31 -17.24 4.10
CA GLY A 361 -1.93 -17.13 2.68
C GLY A 361 -2.97 -16.45 1.80
N LEU A 362 -4.24 -16.38 2.24
CA LEU A 362 -5.34 -15.70 1.56
C LEU A 362 -5.03 -14.21 1.35
N VAL A 363 -4.46 -13.55 2.35
CA VAL A 363 -4.20 -12.11 2.36
C VAL A 363 -3.45 -11.63 1.12
N ALA A 364 -2.25 -12.17 0.90
CA ALA A 364 -1.38 -11.69 -0.18
C ALA A 364 -1.90 -12.09 -1.57
N VAL A 365 -2.60 -13.21 -1.65
CA VAL A 365 -3.19 -13.72 -2.90
C VAL A 365 -4.41 -12.89 -3.29
N TRP A 366 -5.32 -12.65 -2.34
CA TRP A 366 -6.50 -11.83 -2.55
C TRP A 366 -6.12 -10.40 -2.92
N GLU A 367 -5.15 -9.82 -2.21
CA GLU A 367 -4.68 -8.46 -2.49
C GLU A 367 -4.15 -8.32 -3.92
N GLY A 368 -3.35 -9.28 -4.39
CA GLY A 368 -2.83 -9.28 -5.76
C GLY A 368 -3.92 -9.46 -6.82
N LEU A 369 -4.88 -10.38 -6.59
CA LEU A 369 -6.00 -10.64 -7.50
C LEU A 369 -6.96 -9.46 -7.60
N ASP A 370 -7.22 -8.81 -6.47
CA ASP A 370 -8.09 -7.65 -6.39
C ASP A 370 -7.46 -6.41 -7.04
N LEU A 371 -6.13 -6.23 -6.92
CA LEU A 371 -5.41 -5.14 -7.62
C LEU A 371 -5.50 -5.25 -9.15
N VAL A 372 -5.57 -6.47 -9.71
CA VAL A 372 -5.72 -6.69 -11.15
C VAL A 372 -7.18 -6.91 -11.58
N GLY A 373 -8.15 -6.65 -10.68
CA GLY A 373 -9.58 -6.72 -10.98
C GLY A 373 -10.15 -8.13 -11.16
N VAL A 374 -9.42 -9.18 -10.78
CA VAL A 374 -9.96 -10.56 -10.86
C VAL A 374 -11.09 -10.75 -9.86
N VAL A 375 -10.99 -10.14 -8.67
CA VAL A 375 -12.03 -10.23 -7.64
C VAL A 375 -13.34 -9.58 -8.08
N ASP A 376 -13.32 -8.47 -8.82
CA ASP A 376 -14.54 -7.84 -9.37
C ASP A 376 -15.33 -8.78 -10.28
N ARG A 377 -14.62 -9.65 -11.02
CA ARG A 377 -15.25 -10.65 -11.89
C ARG A 377 -15.93 -11.77 -11.10
N TRP A 378 -15.48 -12.05 -9.88
CA TRP A 378 -16.07 -13.06 -9.01
C TRP A 378 -17.21 -12.48 -8.17
N LEU A 379 -16.98 -11.29 -7.62
CA LEU A 379 -17.84 -10.57 -6.69
C LEU A 379 -17.95 -9.10 -7.13
N PRO A 380 -18.84 -8.76 -8.08
CA PRO A 380 -19.05 -7.37 -8.48
C PRO A 380 -19.42 -6.44 -7.31
N GLU A 381 -20.05 -6.99 -6.28
CA GLU A 381 -20.42 -6.29 -5.05
C GLU A 381 -19.19 -5.82 -4.24
N TRP A 382 -18.02 -6.42 -4.47
CA TRP A 382 -16.76 -6.08 -3.79
C TRP A 382 -16.33 -4.63 -4.03
N ALA A 383 -16.64 -4.09 -5.21
CA ALA A 383 -16.32 -2.70 -5.55
C ALA A 383 -16.94 -1.69 -4.56
N GLY A 384 -18.07 -2.02 -3.94
CA GLY A 384 -18.74 -1.16 -2.96
C GLY A 384 -18.04 -1.08 -1.60
N VAL A 385 -17.18 -2.05 -1.26
CA VAL A 385 -16.45 -2.11 0.01
C VAL A 385 -14.94 -1.93 -0.13
N ARG A 386 -14.41 -1.99 -1.37
CA ARG A 386 -12.99 -1.81 -1.67
C ARG A 386 -12.46 -0.49 -1.11
N CYS A 387 -11.39 -0.57 -0.33
CA CYS A 387 -10.70 0.55 0.29
C CYS A 387 -11.63 1.48 1.10
N ARG A 388 -12.83 1.03 1.48
CA ARG A 388 -13.80 1.87 2.16
C ARG A 388 -13.36 2.10 3.61
N PRO A 389 -13.26 3.36 4.06
CA PRO A 389 -12.89 3.68 5.43
C PRO A 389 -13.91 3.17 6.45
N GLN A 390 -13.42 2.74 7.61
CA GLN A 390 -14.28 2.33 8.73
C GLN A 390 -14.04 3.27 9.91
N ARG A 391 -15.00 4.18 10.18
CA ARG A 391 -14.85 5.25 11.20
C ARG A 391 -15.00 4.77 12.65
N SER A 392 -15.15 3.46 12.88
CA SER A 392 -15.30 2.88 14.21
C SER A 392 -13.95 2.76 14.92
N ALA A 393 -13.86 3.20 16.18
CA ALA A 393 -12.62 3.24 16.96
C ALA A 393 -11.95 1.86 17.17
N VAL A 394 -12.72 0.78 17.04
CA VAL A 394 -12.21 -0.59 17.21
C VAL A 394 -11.73 -1.22 15.91
N HIS A 395 -12.04 -0.67 14.74
CA HIS A 395 -11.64 -1.26 13.46
C HIS A 395 -10.29 -0.71 13.03
N ARG A 396 -9.35 -1.62 12.78
CA ARG A 396 -8.00 -1.30 12.31
C ARG A 396 -7.92 -1.16 10.78
N HIS A 397 -8.85 -1.77 10.07
CA HIS A 397 -8.77 -1.99 8.63
C HIS A 397 -9.90 -1.29 7.88
N THR A 398 -9.69 -1.03 6.59
CA THR A 398 -10.78 -0.75 5.64
C THR A 398 -11.71 -1.96 5.56
N VAL A 399 -12.96 -1.74 5.12
CA VAL A 399 -14.00 -2.78 5.12
C VAL A 399 -13.55 -4.02 4.34
N ASP A 400 -13.05 -3.85 3.11
CA ASP A 400 -12.51 -4.94 2.28
C ASP A 400 -11.43 -5.77 2.98
N ARG A 401 -10.46 -5.09 3.62
CA ARG A 401 -9.38 -5.75 4.34
C ARG A 401 -9.90 -6.47 5.59
N HIS A 402 -10.84 -5.86 6.30
CA HIS A 402 -11.52 -6.45 7.45
C HIS A 402 -12.22 -7.75 7.08
N LEU A 403 -12.97 -7.78 5.97
CA LEU A 403 -13.62 -9.00 5.47
C LEU A 403 -12.62 -10.16 5.29
N ILE A 404 -11.44 -9.89 4.71
CA ILE A 404 -10.40 -10.90 4.51
C ILE A 404 -9.78 -11.35 5.84
N GLU A 405 -9.51 -10.43 6.77
CA GLU A 405 -9.01 -10.79 8.10
C GLU A 405 -10.03 -11.63 8.88
N THR A 406 -11.32 -11.30 8.80
CA THR A 406 -12.40 -12.09 9.41
C THR A 406 -12.43 -13.51 8.84
N VAL A 407 -12.25 -13.68 7.52
CA VAL A 407 -12.13 -15.00 6.90
C VAL A 407 -10.89 -15.75 7.39
N VAL A 408 -9.74 -15.08 7.53
CA VAL A 408 -8.52 -15.71 8.07
C VAL A 408 -8.75 -16.21 9.50
N VAL A 409 -9.36 -15.41 10.36
CA VAL A 409 -9.71 -15.84 11.72
C VAL A 409 -10.71 -17.00 11.69
N ALA A 410 -11.77 -16.88 10.90
CA ALA A 410 -12.80 -17.91 10.73
C ALA A 410 -12.22 -19.25 10.25
N SER A 411 -11.23 -19.24 9.35
CA SER A 411 -10.55 -20.45 8.87
C SER A 411 -9.85 -21.25 9.99
N GLY A 412 -9.51 -20.60 11.10
CA GLY A 412 -8.96 -21.26 12.30
C GLY A 412 -10.01 -21.94 13.17
N MET A 413 -11.30 -21.74 12.93
CA MET A 413 -12.42 -22.14 13.81
C MET A 413 -13.27 -23.29 13.24
N LEU A 414 -12.83 -23.93 12.16
CA LEU A 414 -13.66 -24.84 11.37
C LEU A 414 -13.95 -26.22 11.99
N ARG A 415 -13.16 -26.66 12.98
CA ARG A 415 -13.11 -28.08 13.40
C ARG A 415 -14.42 -28.61 13.98
N ASP A 416 -15.21 -27.75 14.61
CA ASP A 416 -16.39 -28.15 15.36
C ASP A 416 -17.70 -27.64 14.73
N LEU A 417 -17.65 -27.05 13.52
CA LEU A 417 -18.82 -26.44 12.88
C LEU A 417 -19.51 -27.39 11.91
N HIS A 418 -20.85 -27.41 11.92
CA HIS A 418 -21.65 -28.26 11.03
C HIS A 418 -21.56 -27.88 9.54
N ARG A 419 -21.32 -26.59 9.24
CA ARG A 419 -21.24 -26.04 7.87
C ARG A 419 -20.10 -25.03 7.72
N PRO A 420 -18.83 -25.50 7.75
CA PRO A 420 -17.66 -24.62 7.69
C PRO A 420 -17.57 -23.87 6.35
N ASP A 421 -18.11 -24.43 5.28
CA ASP A 421 -18.20 -23.82 3.95
C ASP A 421 -19.07 -22.55 3.96
N LEU A 422 -20.29 -22.65 4.50
CA LEU A 422 -21.22 -21.52 4.58
C LEU A 422 -20.77 -20.49 5.62
N PHE A 423 -20.11 -20.94 6.68
CA PHE A 423 -19.50 -20.07 7.68
C PHE A 423 -18.45 -19.13 7.06
N LEU A 424 -17.51 -19.67 6.27
CA LEU A 424 -16.49 -18.88 5.60
C LEU A 424 -17.09 -17.89 4.61
N LEU A 425 -18.15 -18.30 3.90
CA LEU A 425 -18.85 -17.42 2.98
C LEU A 425 -19.59 -16.29 3.72
N ALA A 426 -20.26 -16.61 4.84
CA ALA A 426 -20.87 -15.61 5.70
C ALA A 426 -19.83 -14.65 6.28
N ALA A 427 -18.65 -15.15 6.69
CA ALA A 427 -17.53 -14.32 7.15
C ALA A 427 -17.05 -13.33 6.08
N LEU A 428 -16.92 -13.77 4.82
CA LEU A 428 -16.56 -12.89 3.71
C LEU A 428 -17.64 -11.85 3.39
N LEU A 429 -18.91 -12.15 3.64
CA LEU A 429 -20.04 -11.34 3.21
C LEU A 429 -20.71 -10.52 4.33
N HIS A 430 -20.36 -10.73 5.61
CA HIS A 430 -21.09 -10.16 6.75
C HIS A 430 -21.23 -8.63 6.65
N ASP A 431 -20.18 -7.96 6.19
CA ASP A 431 -20.08 -6.51 6.06
C ASP A 431 -20.17 -5.99 4.62
N ILE A 432 -20.51 -6.85 3.65
CA ILE A 432 -20.58 -6.47 2.22
C ILE A 432 -21.59 -5.34 1.95
N GLY A 433 -22.55 -5.16 2.87
CA GLY A 433 -23.56 -4.11 2.80
C GLY A 433 -23.13 -2.75 3.33
N LYS A 434 -21.89 -2.58 3.83
CA LYS A 434 -21.32 -1.28 4.21
C LYS A 434 -20.97 -0.46 2.97
N VAL A 435 -21.96 -0.19 2.13
CA VAL A 435 -21.84 0.63 0.92
C VAL A 435 -22.35 2.04 1.18
N GLU A 436 -22.08 2.96 0.25
CA GLU A 436 -22.57 4.33 0.33
C GLU A 436 -24.10 4.39 0.42
N GLY A 437 -24.63 5.28 1.27
CA GLY A 437 -26.06 5.48 1.47
C GLY A 437 -26.80 4.38 2.26
N ALA A 438 -26.13 3.32 2.69
CA ALA A 438 -26.76 2.25 3.47
C ALA A 438 -26.98 2.65 4.94
N HIS A 439 -28.24 2.84 5.36
CA HIS A 439 -28.59 3.07 6.76
C HIS A 439 -28.50 1.80 7.62
N ASP A 440 -29.03 0.68 7.11
CA ASP A 440 -28.93 -0.65 7.70
C ASP A 440 -28.06 -1.53 6.79
N HIS A 441 -26.76 -1.58 7.11
CA HIS A 441 -25.79 -2.31 6.31
C HIS A 441 -25.96 -3.82 6.42
N ALA A 442 -26.53 -4.34 7.51
CA ALA A 442 -26.83 -5.76 7.63
C ALA A 442 -27.99 -6.16 6.69
N ALA A 443 -29.02 -5.31 6.54
CA ALA A 443 -30.10 -5.54 5.58
C ALA A 443 -29.61 -5.42 4.14
N ALA A 444 -28.79 -4.41 3.85
CA ALA A 444 -28.16 -4.25 2.55
C ALA A 444 -27.26 -5.45 2.22
N GLY A 445 -26.45 -5.89 3.19
CA GLY A 445 -25.56 -7.03 3.08
C GLY A 445 -26.32 -8.32 2.79
N ALA A 446 -27.43 -8.56 3.48
CA ALA A 446 -28.28 -9.73 3.25
C ALA A 446 -28.83 -9.78 1.81
N ARG A 447 -29.23 -8.64 1.24
CA ARG A 447 -29.67 -8.57 -0.16
C ARG A 447 -28.54 -8.88 -1.14
N LEU A 448 -27.36 -8.28 -0.92
CA LEU A 448 -26.17 -8.49 -1.76
C LEU A 448 -25.69 -9.95 -1.66
N ALA A 449 -25.60 -10.50 -0.44
CA ALA A 449 -25.25 -11.89 -0.19
C ALA A 449 -26.21 -12.84 -0.93
N GLY A 450 -27.52 -12.54 -0.95
CA GLY A 450 -28.52 -13.30 -1.70
C GLY A 450 -28.24 -13.35 -3.22
N ALA A 451 -27.71 -12.27 -3.80
CA ALA A 451 -27.28 -12.27 -5.21
C ALA A 451 -26.01 -13.11 -5.41
N VAL A 452 -25.04 -12.98 -4.50
CA VAL A 452 -23.78 -13.74 -4.53
C VAL A 452 -24.03 -15.24 -4.45
N VAL A 453 -24.77 -15.72 -3.45
CA VAL A 453 -25.01 -17.16 -3.23
C VAL A 453 -25.80 -17.79 -4.38
N ARG A 454 -26.72 -17.05 -5.00
CA ARG A 454 -27.45 -17.49 -6.19
C ARG A 454 -26.52 -17.63 -7.40
N ARG A 455 -25.65 -16.65 -7.64
CA ARG A 455 -24.63 -16.71 -8.70
C ARG A 455 -23.66 -17.87 -8.49
N MET A 456 -23.38 -18.20 -7.24
CA MET A 456 -22.57 -19.38 -6.87
C MET A 456 -23.32 -20.71 -7.07
N SER A 457 -24.60 -20.73 -7.44
CA SER A 457 -25.45 -21.93 -7.52
C SER A 457 -25.62 -22.65 -6.17
N ILE A 458 -25.56 -21.94 -5.04
CA ILE A 458 -25.78 -22.52 -3.71
C ILE A 458 -27.26 -22.91 -3.54
N PRO A 459 -27.60 -24.09 -2.97
CA PRO A 459 -28.98 -24.51 -2.74
C PRO A 459 -29.78 -23.51 -1.91
N ASP A 460 -31.09 -23.41 -2.12
CA ASP A 460 -31.93 -22.36 -1.51
C ASP A 460 -31.91 -22.37 0.03
N GLU A 461 -31.86 -23.55 0.66
CA GLU A 461 -31.78 -23.69 2.13
C GLU A 461 -30.45 -23.14 2.67
N ASP A 462 -29.34 -23.47 2.01
CA ASP A 462 -28.00 -23.00 2.34
C ASP A 462 -27.85 -21.49 2.09
N ALA A 463 -28.42 -21.02 0.98
CA ALA A 463 -28.49 -19.60 0.63
C ALA A 463 -29.25 -18.82 1.70
N ALA A 464 -30.40 -19.32 2.16
CA ALA A 464 -31.18 -18.70 3.23
C ALA A 464 -30.40 -18.63 4.55
N LEU A 465 -29.60 -19.65 4.87
CA LEU A 465 -28.74 -19.65 6.05
C LEU A 465 -27.64 -18.56 5.95
N VAL A 466 -26.91 -18.48 4.84
CA VAL A 466 -25.88 -17.43 4.64
C VAL A 466 -26.50 -16.04 4.70
N VAL A 467 -27.64 -15.83 4.03
CA VAL A 467 -28.36 -14.55 4.04
C VAL A 467 -28.80 -14.18 5.46
N ARG A 468 -29.27 -15.13 6.26
CA ARG A 468 -29.63 -14.92 7.67
C ARG A 468 -28.41 -14.58 8.52
N LEU A 469 -27.29 -15.29 8.38
CA LEU A 469 -26.07 -15.00 9.12
C LEU A 469 -25.56 -13.57 8.82
N VAL A 470 -25.58 -13.17 7.54
CA VAL A 470 -25.22 -11.79 7.15
C VAL A 470 -26.24 -10.78 7.69
N ARG A 471 -27.54 -11.10 7.69
CA ARG A 471 -28.57 -10.20 8.22
C ARG A 471 -28.41 -9.96 9.73
N GLU A 472 -28.04 -10.99 10.47
CA GLU A 472 -28.06 -11.03 11.93
C GLU A 472 -26.66 -10.89 12.56
N HIS A 473 -25.61 -10.63 11.78
CA HIS A 473 -24.22 -10.67 12.25
C HIS A 473 -23.91 -9.72 13.43
N LEU A 474 -24.68 -8.64 13.60
CA LEU A 474 -24.56 -7.74 14.75
C LEU A 474 -25.42 -8.16 15.95
N THR A 475 -26.46 -8.96 15.73
CA THR A 475 -27.53 -9.21 16.70
C THR A 475 -26.97 -9.81 17.98
N LEU A 476 -26.12 -10.84 17.88
CA LEU A 476 -25.55 -11.47 19.07
C LEU A 476 -24.62 -10.52 19.84
N ALA A 477 -23.79 -9.73 19.13
CA ALA A 477 -22.91 -8.75 19.75
C ALA A 477 -23.70 -7.65 20.49
N GLU A 478 -24.79 -7.17 19.90
CA GLU A 478 -25.65 -6.16 20.49
C GLU A 478 -26.41 -6.69 21.71
N LEU A 479 -26.99 -7.89 21.63
CA LEU A 479 -27.68 -8.51 22.75
C LEU A 479 -26.72 -8.76 23.92
N ALA A 480 -25.54 -9.32 23.65
CA ALA A 480 -24.54 -9.63 24.68
C ALA A 480 -24.00 -8.38 25.39
N THR A 481 -23.93 -7.23 24.71
CA THR A 481 -23.32 -6.01 25.27
C THR A 481 -24.29 -4.97 25.77
N ARG A 482 -25.57 -5.02 25.36
CA ARG A 482 -26.56 -3.97 25.66
C ARG A 482 -27.83 -4.48 26.36
N ARG A 483 -28.01 -5.79 26.48
CA ARG A 483 -29.20 -6.40 27.08
C ARG A 483 -28.82 -7.36 28.21
N ASP A 484 -29.78 -7.65 29.07
CA ASP A 484 -29.65 -8.66 30.11
C ASP A 484 -29.86 -10.05 29.50
N PRO A 485 -28.89 -10.98 29.57
CA PRO A 485 -29.03 -12.35 29.07
C PRO A 485 -30.10 -13.18 29.80
N THR A 486 -30.52 -12.76 30.99
CA THR A 486 -31.53 -13.44 31.80
C THR A 486 -32.96 -12.98 31.51
N ASP A 487 -33.12 -11.88 30.76
CA ASP A 487 -34.42 -11.38 30.32
C ASP A 487 -34.99 -12.32 29.23
N PRO A 488 -36.19 -12.92 29.43
CA PRO A 488 -36.85 -13.73 28.41
C PRO A 488 -36.98 -13.04 27.06
N ALA A 489 -37.15 -11.72 27.01
CA ALA A 489 -37.24 -10.97 25.75
C ALA A 489 -35.92 -10.99 24.97
N THR A 490 -34.77 -11.00 25.65
CA THR A 490 -33.44 -11.15 25.03
C THR A 490 -33.28 -12.54 24.41
N VAL A 491 -33.73 -13.58 25.14
CA VAL A 491 -33.68 -14.97 24.68
C VAL A 491 -34.60 -15.17 23.47
N ASP A 492 -35.82 -14.64 23.52
CA ASP A 492 -36.79 -14.72 22.41
C ASP A 492 -36.26 -14.00 21.16
N ALA A 493 -35.63 -12.83 21.32
CA ALA A 493 -35.01 -12.10 20.22
C ALA A 493 -33.87 -12.90 19.56
N LEU A 494 -33.00 -13.53 20.37
CA LEU A 494 -31.93 -14.38 19.86
C LEU A 494 -32.49 -15.62 19.15
N ALA A 495 -33.49 -16.28 19.75
CA ALA A 495 -34.15 -17.44 19.17
C ALA A 495 -34.79 -17.10 17.81
N ALA A 496 -35.41 -15.94 17.69
CA ALA A 496 -35.98 -15.45 16.43
C ALA A 496 -34.90 -15.16 15.36
N ALA A 497 -33.79 -14.53 15.76
CA ALA A 497 -32.67 -14.22 14.87
C ALA A 497 -32.05 -15.49 14.26
N VAL A 498 -31.95 -16.58 15.04
CA VAL A 498 -31.42 -17.87 14.56
C VAL A 498 -32.49 -18.82 14.04
N GLY A 499 -33.75 -18.39 13.96
CA GLY A 499 -34.87 -19.21 13.48
C GLY A 499 -35.14 -20.46 14.33
N GLY A 500 -34.81 -20.42 15.62
CA GLY A 500 -34.94 -21.55 16.55
C GLY A 500 -33.91 -22.69 16.32
N SER A 501 -32.90 -22.48 15.47
CA SER A 501 -31.93 -23.51 15.12
C SER A 501 -30.63 -23.38 15.94
N GLY A 502 -30.29 -24.44 16.68
CA GLY A 502 -29.03 -24.52 17.43
C GLY A 502 -27.79 -24.46 16.53
N SER A 503 -27.84 -25.04 15.32
CA SER A 503 -26.73 -24.97 14.36
C SER A 503 -26.58 -23.56 13.76
N THR A 504 -27.67 -22.80 13.58
CA THR A 504 -27.58 -21.39 13.17
C THR A 504 -26.99 -20.52 14.28
N LEU A 505 -27.36 -20.78 15.54
CA LEU A 505 -26.77 -20.10 16.69
C LEU A 505 -25.26 -20.36 16.81
N GLU A 506 -24.84 -21.61 16.62
CA GLU A 506 -23.42 -21.99 16.60
C GLU A 506 -22.64 -21.18 15.56
N LEU A 507 -23.13 -21.11 14.32
CA LEU A 507 -22.51 -20.34 13.24
C LEU A 507 -22.52 -18.83 13.51
N LEU A 508 -23.62 -18.28 14.02
CA LEU A 508 -23.72 -16.86 14.34
C LEU A 508 -22.76 -16.47 15.47
N ARG A 509 -22.60 -17.33 16.48
CA ARG A 509 -21.62 -17.15 17.55
C ARG A 509 -20.19 -17.15 17.01
N ALA A 510 -19.85 -18.15 16.18
CA ALA A 510 -18.55 -18.22 15.55
C ALA A 510 -18.25 -17.00 14.67
N LEU A 511 -19.26 -16.50 13.94
CA LEU A 511 -19.13 -15.30 13.10
C LEU A 511 -18.88 -14.05 13.94
N THR A 512 -19.64 -13.89 15.03
CA THR A 512 -19.47 -12.77 15.97
C THR A 512 -18.06 -12.76 16.58
N GLU A 513 -17.56 -13.93 16.98
CA GLU A 513 -16.21 -14.09 17.53
C GLU A 513 -15.13 -13.79 16.49
N ALA A 514 -15.28 -14.30 15.26
CA ALA A 514 -14.33 -14.07 14.18
C ALA A 514 -14.25 -12.58 13.78
N ASP A 515 -15.40 -11.92 13.64
CA ASP A 515 -15.51 -10.49 13.32
C ASP A 515 -14.85 -9.63 14.41
N ALA A 516 -15.19 -9.87 15.67
CA ALA A 516 -14.61 -9.13 16.79
C ALA A 516 -13.09 -9.33 16.90
N ARG A 517 -12.58 -10.54 16.69
CA ARG A 517 -11.13 -10.80 16.70
C ARG A 517 -10.41 -10.13 15.55
N ALA A 518 -11.01 -10.07 14.37
CA ALA A 518 -10.44 -9.43 13.19
C ALA A 518 -10.43 -7.89 13.30
N ALA A 519 -11.43 -7.30 13.94
CA ALA A 519 -11.47 -5.87 14.21
C ALA A 519 -10.29 -5.43 15.12
N GLY A 520 -9.99 -6.22 16.15
CA GLY A 520 -8.77 -6.08 16.96
C GLY A 520 -8.91 -6.59 18.39
N PRO A 521 -7.81 -6.59 19.18
CA PRO A 521 -7.80 -7.12 20.54
C PRO A 521 -8.71 -6.38 21.53
N LEU A 522 -9.09 -5.14 21.21
CA LEU A 522 -10.05 -4.37 22.01
C LEU A 522 -11.51 -4.74 21.72
N ALA A 523 -11.78 -5.41 20.59
CA ALA A 523 -13.12 -5.79 20.19
C ALA A 523 -13.54 -7.18 20.71
N TRP A 524 -12.60 -8.10 20.96
CA TRP A 524 -12.87 -9.38 21.60
C TRP A 524 -12.13 -9.49 22.94
N THR A 525 -12.87 -9.48 24.04
CA THR A 525 -12.36 -9.52 25.42
C THR A 525 -12.95 -10.70 26.18
N ASP A 526 -12.31 -11.17 27.25
CA ASP A 526 -12.84 -12.25 28.11
C ASP A 526 -14.28 -12.00 28.61
N TRP A 527 -14.65 -10.74 28.84
CA TRP A 527 -16.03 -10.37 29.23
C TRP A 527 -17.06 -10.50 28.08
N ARG A 528 -16.62 -10.39 26.82
CA ARG A 528 -17.50 -10.52 25.63
C ARG A 528 -17.62 -11.97 25.16
N ALA A 529 -16.66 -12.82 25.52
CA ALA A 529 -16.63 -14.24 25.19
C ALA A 529 -17.61 -15.03 26.06
#